data_AF-A0A2L0NC35-F1
#
_entry.id   AF-A0A2L0NC35-F1
#
_cell.length_a   1.000
_cell.length_b   1.000
_cell.length_c   1.000
_cell.angle_alpha   90.00
_cell.angle_beta   90.00
_cell.angle_gamma   90.00
#
_symmetry.space_group_name_H-M   'P 1'
#
loop_
_entity.id
_entity.type
_entity.pdbx_description
1 polymer ?
#
loop_
_entity_poly.entity_id
_entity_poly.type
_entity_poly.pdbx_seq_one_letter_code
_entity_poly.pdbx_strand_id
1 'polypeptide(L)'
;MECPSLSPDGTRLAYRSRLSGGGWRLTVLRLADLAELPLAETRSADDQPAWLDDATVAYGLPHDGTDADVWAVPADGSGRPAVLARDAESPAVLR
;
A
#
# COMPACT_ATOMS: atom_id res chain seq x y z
N MET A 1 -6.10 4.83 -14.81
CA MET A 1 -5.41 3.52 -14.80
C MET A 1 -5.21 3.16 -13.34
N GLU A 2 -5.59 1.96 -12.93
CA GLU A 2 -5.22 1.44 -11.60
C GLU A 2 -3.87 0.74 -11.75
N CYS A 3 -2.93 1.03 -10.86
CA CYS A 3 -1.58 0.48 -10.90
C CYS A 3 -1.40 -0.50 -9.72
N PRO A 4 -1.85 -1.76 -9.84
CA PRO A 4 -1.57 -2.77 -8.84
C PRO A 4 -0.08 -3.15 -8.89
N SER A 5 0.44 -3.73 -7.81
CA SER A 5 1.86 -4.07 -7.65
C SER A 5 2.03 -5.51 -7.21
N LEU A 6 2.78 -6.29 -7.99
CA LEU A 6 3.10 -7.68 -7.68
C LEU A 6 4.27 -7.75 -6.67
N SER A 7 4.15 -8.65 -5.70
CA SER A 7 5.21 -8.94 -4.74
C SER A 7 6.46 -9.50 -5.45
N PRO A 8 7.67 -9.32 -4.89
CA PRO A 8 8.89 -9.86 -5.50
C PRO A 8 8.84 -11.38 -5.69
N ASP A 9 8.30 -12.12 -4.71
CA ASP A 9 8.05 -13.57 -4.80
C ASP A 9 6.94 -13.98 -5.80
N GLY A 10 6.20 -13.03 -6.38
CA GLY A 10 5.14 -13.28 -7.35
C GLY A 10 3.87 -13.92 -6.78
N THR A 11 3.72 -14.02 -5.46
CA THR A 11 2.59 -14.72 -4.81
C THR A 11 1.43 -13.83 -4.39
N ARG A 12 1.65 -12.51 -4.36
CA ARG A 12 0.71 -11.53 -3.79
C ARG A 12 0.62 -10.27 -4.66
N LEU A 13 -0.57 -9.68 -4.72
CA LEU A 13 -0.84 -8.43 -5.45
C LEU A 13 -1.32 -7.37 -4.47
N ALA A 14 -0.63 -6.23 -4.37
CA ALA A 14 -1.09 -5.07 -3.63
C ALA A 14 -1.87 -4.13 -4.56
N TYR A 15 -3.02 -3.65 -4.13
CA TYR A 15 -3.89 -2.75 -4.91
C TYR A 15 -4.73 -1.88 -3.98
N ARG A 16 -5.29 -0.81 -4.52
CA ARG A 16 -6.30 0.00 -3.82
C ARG A 16 -7.68 -0.61 -4.02
N SER A 17 -8.42 -0.78 -2.93
CA SER A 17 -9.80 -1.24 -2.93
C SER A 17 -10.73 -0.10 -2.49
N ARG A 18 -11.82 0.10 -3.24
CA ARG A 18 -12.78 1.18 -2.97
C ARG A 18 -13.62 0.82 -1.75
N LEU A 19 -13.66 1.71 -0.76
CA LEU A 19 -14.53 1.53 0.41
C LEU A 19 -15.97 1.99 0.08
N SER A 20 -16.97 1.31 0.65
CA SER A 20 -18.40 1.62 0.41
C SER A 20 -18.79 3.04 0.84
N GLY A 21 -18.09 3.62 1.82
CA GLY A 21 -18.29 4.99 2.29
C GLY A 21 -17.50 6.07 1.53
N GLY A 22 -16.79 5.68 0.46
CA GLY A 22 -15.82 6.54 -0.22
C GLY A 22 -14.41 6.38 0.32
N GLY A 23 -13.43 6.84 -0.49
CA GLY A 23 -12.02 6.63 -0.23
C GLY A 23 -11.52 5.23 -0.64
N TRP A 24 -10.28 4.96 -0.27
CA TRP A 24 -9.53 3.80 -0.73
C TRP A 24 -8.78 3.14 0.43
N ARG A 25 -8.79 1.81 0.47
CA ARG A 25 -7.95 1.03 1.37
C ARG A 25 -7.00 0.18 0.57
N LEU A 26 -5.72 0.20 0.93
CA LEU A 26 -4.76 -0.73 0.36
C LEU A 26 -5.06 -2.15 0.86
N THR A 27 -5.08 -3.07 -0.09
CA THR A 27 -5.41 -4.48 0.13
C THR A 27 -4.37 -5.34 -0.59
N VAL A 28 -4.02 -6.46 0.03
CA VAL A 28 -3.20 -7.50 -0.59
C VAL A 28 -4.08 -8.68 -0.97
N LEU A 29 -4.06 -9.08 -2.24
CA LEU A 29 -4.64 -10.31 -2.73
C LEU A 29 -3.58 -11.40 -2.70
N ARG A 30 -3.84 -12.50 -1.99
CA ARG A 30 -3.04 -13.72 -2.12
C ARG A 30 -3.49 -14.49 -3.36
N LEU A 31 -2.59 -14.70 -4.31
CA LEU A 31 -2.95 -15.25 -5.63
C LEU A 31 -3.32 -16.73 -5.59
N ALA A 32 -2.83 -17.47 -4.59
CA ALA A 32 -3.06 -18.91 -4.48
C ALA A 32 -4.54 -19.28 -4.28
N ASP A 33 -5.31 -18.45 -3.58
CA ASP A 33 -6.73 -18.71 -3.28
C ASP A 33 -7.61 -17.47 -3.33
N LEU A 34 -7.08 -16.36 -3.86
CA LEU A 34 -7.77 -15.10 -4.02
C LEU A 34 -8.28 -14.49 -2.70
N ALA A 35 -7.66 -14.84 -1.58
CA ALA A 35 -7.97 -14.21 -0.31
C ALA A 35 -7.50 -12.75 -0.31
N GLU A 36 -8.42 -11.83 0.02
CA GLU A 36 -8.12 -10.42 0.24
C GLU A 36 -7.74 -10.15 1.69
N LEU A 37 -6.64 -9.42 1.91
CA LEU A 37 -6.15 -8.98 3.20
C LEU A 37 -6.05 -7.45 3.22
N PRO A 38 -7.04 -6.76 3.82
CA PRO A 38 -6.97 -5.30 3.99
C PRO A 38 -5.77 -4.94 4.88
N LEU A 39 -4.93 -4.01 4.43
CA LEU A 39 -3.74 -3.61 5.19
C LEU A 39 -4.10 -2.78 6.43
N ALA A 40 -3.20 -2.70 7.40
CA ALA A 40 -3.44 -2.01 8.67
C ALA A 40 -3.56 -0.48 8.54
N GLU A 41 -3.23 0.10 7.37
CA GLU A 41 -3.55 1.50 7.08
C GLU A 41 -5.05 1.68 6.87
N THR A 42 -5.66 2.49 7.72
CA THR A 42 -7.10 2.77 7.69
C THR A 42 -7.42 4.16 7.15
N ARG A 43 -6.44 5.05 7.04
CA ARG A 43 -6.57 6.32 6.34
C ARG A 43 -6.75 6.04 4.85
N SER A 44 -7.51 6.90 4.17
CA SER A 44 -7.74 6.72 2.74
C SER A 44 -6.46 7.02 1.97
N ALA A 45 -5.86 6.01 1.36
CA ALA A 45 -4.65 6.13 0.54
C ALA A 45 -5.00 5.99 -0.93
N ASP A 46 -5.00 7.11 -1.66
CA ASP A 46 -5.24 7.14 -3.12
C ASP A 46 -3.92 7.21 -3.90
N ASP A 47 -3.02 6.27 -3.60
CA ASP A 47 -1.70 6.18 -4.25
C ASP A 47 -1.42 4.75 -4.75
N GLN A 48 -0.38 4.60 -5.57
CA GLN A 48 0.11 3.32 -6.04
C GLN A 48 0.90 2.61 -4.92
N PRO A 49 0.48 1.40 -4.51
CA PRO A 49 1.28 0.61 -3.58
C PRO A 49 2.55 0.08 -4.27
N ALA A 50 3.64 -0.01 -3.52
CA ALA A 50 4.89 -0.63 -3.96
C ALA A 50 5.42 -1.61 -2.90
N TRP A 51 5.84 -2.80 -3.31
CA TRP A 51 6.48 -3.74 -2.40
C TRP A 51 7.96 -3.40 -2.20
N LEU A 52 8.38 -3.19 -0.94
CA LEU A 52 9.78 -2.99 -0.58
C LEU A 52 10.55 -4.32 -0.53
N ASP A 53 9.86 -5.38 -0.10
CA ASP A 53 10.33 -6.77 0.03
C ASP A 53 9.11 -7.71 -0.05
N ASP A 54 9.23 -8.99 0.35
CA ASP A 54 8.11 -9.96 0.31
C ASP A 54 7.07 -9.77 1.44
N ALA A 55 7.27 -8.82 2.33
CA ALA A 55 6.49 -8.64 3.55
C ALA A 55 5.99 -7.21 3.79
N THR A 56 6.47 -6.22 3.02
CA THR A 56 6.23 -4.80 3.31
C THR A 56 5.73 -4.05 2.08
N VAL A 57 4.63 -3.33 2.24
CA VAL A 57 4.05 -2.44 1.23
C VAL A 57 4.27 -0.99 1.63
N ALA A 58 4.80 -0.19 0.71
CA ALA A 58 4.93 1.25 0.81
C ALA A 58 3.89 1.97 -0.04
N TYR A 59 3.53 3.19 0.36
CA TYR A 59 2.56 4.06 -0.29
C TYR A 59 2.72 5.51 0.16
N GLY A 60 2.34 6.46 -0.68
CA GLY A 60 2.20 7.86 -0.34
C GLY A 60 0.94 8.14 0.47
N LEU A 61 1.04 9.03 1.44
CA LEU A 61 -0.11 9.57 2.14
C LEU A 61 0.03 11.09 2.30
N PRO A 62 -0.91 11.87 1.73
CA PRO A 62 -0.91 13.32 1.90
C PRO A 62 -1.02 13.71 3.38
N HIS A 63 -0.31 14.76 3.76
CA HIS A 63 -0.51 15.46 5.01
C HIS A 63 -0.93 16.91 4.75
N ASP A 64 -0.96 17.75 5.79
CA ASP A 64 -1.45 19.12 5.68
C ASP A 64 -0.71 19.88 4.56
N GLY A 65 -1.47 20.44 3.60
CA GLY A 65 -0.95 21.22 2.48
C GLY A 65 -0.89 20.44 1.16
N THR A 66 0.20 20.62 0.42
CA THR A 66 0.49 19.95 -0.87
C THR A 66 1.45 18.79 -0.73
N ASP A 67 1.87 18.49 0.49
CA ASP A 67 2.98 17.60 0.78
C ASP A 67 2.47 16.23 1.22
N ALA A 68 3.30 15.21 1.05
CA ALA A 68 3.02 13.85 1.46
C ALA A 68 4.23 13.23 2.14
N ASP A 69 3.94 12.20 2.94
CA ASP A 69 4.97 11.29 3.46
C ASP A 69 4.80 9.94 2.74
N VAL A 70 5.91 9.24 2.50
CA VAL A 70 5.86 7.82 2.16
C VAL A 70 5.79 7.03 3.45
N TRP A 71 4.78 6.16 3.54
CA TRP A 71 4.56 5.24 4.63
C TRP A 71 4.83 3.80 4.19
N ALA A 72 5.07 2.93 5.16
CA ALA A 72 5.19 1.50 4.97
C ALA A 72 4.34 0.74 6.00
N VAL A 73 3.81 -0.42 5.61
CA VAL A 73 2.99 -1.28 6.45
C VAL A 73 3.26 -2.76 6.14
N PRO A 74 3.20 -3.66 7.14
CA PRO A 74 3.23 -5.10 6.89
C PRO A 74 2.11 -5.54 5.93
N ALA A 75 2.46 -6.38 4.98
CA ALA A 75 1.59 -6.84 3.89
C ALA A 75 0.60 -7.94 4.33
N ASP A 76 0.75 -8.47 5.53
CA ASP A 76 -0.14 -9.47 6.12
C ASP A 76 -1.37 -8.86 6.83
N GLY A 77 -1.48 -7.53 6.80
CA GLY A 77 -2.55 -6.78 7.47
C GLY A 77 -2.35 -6.61 8.98
N SER A 78 -1.24 -7.11 9.52
CA SER A 78 -0.87 -6.93 10.92
C SER A 78 -0.03 -5.67 11.14
N GLY A 79 0.38 -5.45 12.39
CA GLY A 79 1.28 -4.36 12.75
C GLY A 79 0.65 -2.98 12.63
N ARG A 80 1.48 -1.97 12.34
CA ARG A 80 1.07 -0.56 12.24
C ARG A 80 1.83 0.12 11.11
N PRO A 81 1.19 1.02 10.35
CA PRO A 81 1.89 1.93 9.46
C PRO A 81 2.97 2.74 10.17
N ALA A 82 4.09 2.95 9.49
CA ALA A 82 5.14 3.87 9.92
C ALA A 82 5.62 4.74 8.76
N VAL A 83 6.06 5.96 9.07
CA VAL A 83 6.69 6.84 8.08
C VAL A 83 8.01 6.20 7.64
N LEU A 84 8.15 5.99 6.33
CA LEU A 84 9.36 5.51 5.69
C LEU A 84 10.25 6.67 5.24
N ALA A 85 9.63 7.70 4.64
CA ALA A 85 10.31 8.92 4.21
C ALA A 85 9.37 10.12 4.38
N ARG A 86 9.93 11.24 4.84
CA ARG A 86 9.21 12.51 4.95
C ARG A 86 9.34 13.33 3.68
N ASP A 87 8.34 14.16 3.42
CA ASP A 87 8.33 15.11 2.29
C ASP A 87 8.60 14.39 0.95
N ALA A 88 7.91 13.26 0.76
CA ALA A 88 8.05 12.37 -0.38
C ALA A 88 6.67 11.89 -0.84
N GLU A 89 6.41 12.04 -2.15
CA GLU A 89 5.10 11.79 -2.75
C GLU A 89 4.74 10.32 -2.85
N SER A 90 5.56 9.54 -3.57
CA SER A 90 5.28 8.14 -3.85
C SER A 90 6.56 7.31 -3.86
N PRO A 91 6.51 6.05 -3.38
CA PRO A 91 7.65 5.14 -3.47
C PRO A 91 7.89 4.67 -4.91
N ALA A 92 9.15 4.60 -5.30
CA ALA A 92 9.59 3.85 -6.47
C ALA A 92 10.67 2.86 -6.03
N VAL A 93 10.47 1.57 -6.29
CA VAL A 93 11.40 0.52 -5.90
C VAL A 93 12.13 0.04 -7.16
N LEU A 94 13.45 0.17 -7.18
CA LEU A 94 14.28 -0.41 -8.22
C LEU A 94 14.46 -1.91 -7.95
N ARG A 95 14.28 -2.75 -8.97
CA ARG A 95 14.50 -4.19 -8.92
C ARG A 95 15.46 -4.62 -10.02
#